data_AF-A0A8T5QWE0-F1
#
_entry.id   AF-A0A8T5QWE0-F1
#
_cell.length_a   1.000
_cell.length_b   1.000
_cell.length_c   1.000
_cell.angle_alpha   90.00
_cell.angle_beta   90.00
_cell.angle_gamma   90.00
#
_symmetry.space_group_name_H-M   'P 1'
#
loop_
_entity.id
_entity.type
_entity.pdbx_description
1 polymer ?
#
loop_
_entity_poly.entity_id
_entity_poly.type
_entity_poly.pdbx_seq_one_letter_code
_entity_poly.pdbx_strand_id
1 'polypeptide(L)'
;MAKERNQNGKRSGTSKVYVEQRNGHKLMFDLDRAHEIFTVGIKARDERTGIFAYDFLYPEALLPSFIPPESQDNAMYWFLSVFWDYNTNSARMYRDFYFLVSFHPEILDARSLKGRGPRRNRDLFKKFLSHPNAKPGSVYLDGALETLIEKYDGNPLNIVNDVVDINEARQRIVEIKNFREKKANLLLLYYVKYGLTTFNNLQEHCVAVDIHKVRVPANLMILDVEPRTSIPDKIGIDFANNAFKVLLETFPDLNASKIDDLLWVVGAKLCVKDLKAKRKNPKWARCLTDCPVEPYCQRVIGADYGKSFDFHVDQKPDFSVLFGSGGLPVPSYDQKQGQWYEDFPFKPRIIPSHISQRRLKEILESEPRYLKPVSDFTST
;
A
#
# COMPACT_ATOMS: atom_id res chain seq x y z
N MET A 1 -25.94 35.27 -32.85
CA MET A 1 -26.08 33.83 -33.16
C MET A 1 -25.26 33.05 -32.15
N ALA A 2 -25.89 32.45 -31.13
CA ALA A 2 -25.22 31.59 -30.17
C ALA A 2 -25.55 30.12 -30.52
N LYS A 3 -24.56 29.22 -30.45
CA LYS A 3 -24.77 27.78 -30.70
C LYS A 3 -25.14 27.10 -29.39
N GLU A 4 -26.38 26.65 -29.28
CA GLU A 4 -26.72 25.61 -28.31
C GLU A 4 -26.01 24.31 -28.68
N ARG A 5 -25.33 23.69 -27.71
CA ARG A 5 -24.97 22.26 -27.74
C ARG A 5 -25.53 21.59 -26.51
N ASN A 6 -26.82 21.28 -26.59
CA ASN A 6 -27.48 20.36 -25.67
C ASN A 6 -27.02 18.93 -26.02
N GLN A 7 -26.25 18.28 -25.13
CA GLN A 7 -26.02 16.84 -25.15
C GLN A 7 -26.13 16.26 -23.74
N ASN A 8 -27.35 16.28 -23.20
CA ASN A 8 -27.73 15.42 -22.07
C ASN A 8 -27.89 13.98 -22.56
N GLY A 9 -26.79 13.24 -22.64
CA GLY A 9 -26.80 11.80 -22.88
C GLY A 9 -27.34 11.05 -21.66
N LYS A 10 -28.67 10.84 -21.59
CA LYS A 10 -29.26 9.90 -20.63
C LYS A 10 -28.76 8.48 -20.95
N ARG A 11 -27.74 8.02 -20.22
CA ARG A 11 -27.42 6.58 -20.15
C ARG A 11 -28.56 5.87 -19.40
N SER A 12 -29.52 5.30 -20.14
CA SER A 12 -30.59 4.47 -19.58
C SER A 12 -30.13 3.02 -19.38
N GLY A 13 -28.97 2.83 -18.77
CA GLY A 13 -28.56 1.56 -18.19
C GLY A 13 -28.91 1.57 -16.71
N THR A 14 -29.52 0.50 -16.20
CA THR A 14 -29.60 0.27 -14.75
C THR A 14 -28.18 0.10 -14.22
N SER A 15 -27.70 1.04 -13.41
CA SER A 15 -26.35 0.98 -12.82
C SER A 15 -26.16 -0.33 -12.07
N LYS A 16 -25.02 -0.99 -12.28
CA LYS A 16 -24.61 -2.19 -11.56
C LYS A 16 -24.20 -1.78 -10.13
N VAL A 17 -25.00 -2.14 -9.13
CA VAL A 17 -24.71 -1.85 -7.73
C VAL A 17 -24.65 -3.15 -6.93
N TYR A 18 -23.54 -3.38 -6.23
CA TYR A 18 -23.43 -4.42 -5.23
C TYR A 18 -24.02 -3.92 -3.90
N VAL A 19 -24.88 -4.72 -3.26
CA VAL A 19 -25.61 -4.32 -2.05
C VAL A 19 -25.54 -5.42 -1.00
N GLU A 20 -25.21 -5.07 0.24
CA GLU A 20 -25.37 -5.92 1.42
C GLU A 20 -26.24 -5.24 2.48
N GLN A 21 -26.87 -6.04 3.35
CA GLN A 21 -27.45 -5.54 4.60
C GLN A 21 -26.71 -6.16 5.78
N ARG A 22 -26.14 -5.31 6.65
CA ARG A 22 -25.43 -5.72 7.88
C ARG A 22 -25.77 -4.79 9.03
N ASN A 23 -26.17 -5.34 10.17
CA ASN A 23 -26.45 -4.58 11.41
C ASN A 23 -27.35 -3.34 11.20
N GLY A 24 -28.46 -3.50 10.47
CA GLY A 24 -29.40 -2.41 10.19
C GLY A 24 -28.91 -1.36 9.17
N HIS A 25 -27.75 -1.55 8.56
CA HIS A 25 -27.21 -0.70 7.51
C HIS A 25 -27.28 -1.42 6.16
N LYS A 26 -27.76 -0.73 5.13
CA LYS A 26 -27.68 -1.12 3.72
C LYS A 26 -26.40 -0.49 3.13
N LEU A 27 -25.42 -1.33 2.85
CA LEU A 27 -24.13 -0.97 2.27
C LEU A 27 -24.24 -1.09 0.75
N MET A 28 -23.78 -0.09 0.00
CA MET A 28 -23.88 -0.04 -1.46
C MET A 28 -22.52 0.26 -2.08
N PHE A 29 -22.21 -0.40 -3.19
CA PHE A 29 -21.01 -0.16 -3.99
C PHE A 29 -21.39 -0.08 -5.47
N ASP A 30 -21.27 1.12 -6.06
CA ASP A 30 -21.56 1.37 -7.47
C ASP A 30 -20.39 0.86 -8.34
N LEU A 31 -20.63 -0.26 -9.03
CA LEU A 31 -19.61 -0.98 -9.79
C LEU A 31 -19.27 -0.26 -11.10
N ASP A 32 -20.27 0.33 -11.77
CA ASP A 32 -20.04 1.08 -13.02
C ASP A 32 -19.24 2.36 -12.74
N ARG A 33 -19.55 3.06 -11.64
CA ARG A 33 -18.81 4.25 -11.18
C ARG A 33 -17.41 3.89 -10.69
N ALA A 34 -17.24 2.75 -10.03
CA ALA A 34 -15.93 2.23 -9.66
C ALA A 34 -15.07 1.94 -10.90
N HIS A 35 -15.64 1.28 -11.91
CA HIS A 35 -14.98 0.99 -13.18
C HIS A 35 -14.50 2.25 -13.88
N GLU A 36 -15.37 3.25 -14.05
CA GLU A 36 -15.01 4.54 -14.66
C GLU A 36 -13.84 5.21 -13.95
N ILE A 37 -13.95 5.41 -12.63
CA ILE A 37 -12.98 6.20 -11.86
C ILE A 37 -11.66 5.44 -11.68
N PHE A 38 -11.70 4.12 -11.46
CA PHE A 38 -10.47 3.33 -11.35
C PHE A 38 -9.77 3.18 -12.69
N THR A 39 -10.48 3.12 -13.83
CA THR A 39 -9.84 3.15 -15.15
C THR A 39 -9.01 4.42 -15.33
N VAL A 40 -9.53 5.59 -14.95
CA VAL A 40 -8.78 6.86 -15.00
C VAL A 40 -7.59 6.85 -14.04
N GLY A 41 -7.78 6.41 -12.79
CA GLY A 41 -6.71 6.34 -11.80
C GLY A 41 -5.61 5.34 -12.16
N ILE A 42 -5.96 4.20 -12.74
CA ILE A 42 -5.02 3.17 -13.24
C ILE A 42 -4.27 3.69 -14.46
N LYS A 43 -4.94 4.37 -15.39
CA LYS A 43 -4.27 5.02 -16.52
C LYS A 43 -3.22 6.03 -16.02
N ALA A 44 -3.58 6.88 -15.06
CA ALA A 44 -2.65 7.85 -14.48
C ALA A 44 -1.45 7.19 -13.78
N ARG A 45 -1.67 6.04 -13.12
CA ARG A 45 -0.61 5.18 -12.53
C ARG A 45 0.32 4.65 -13.63
N ASP A 46 -0.22 4.02 -14.65
CA ASP A 46 0.55 3.36 -15.71
C ASP A 46 1.34 4.39 -16.56
N GLU A 47 0.74 5.55 -16.83
CA GLU A 47 1.39 6.68 -17.52
C GLU A 47 2.30 7.53 -16.61
N ARG A 48 2.45 7.17 -15.32
CA ARG A 48 3.30 7.87 -14.33
C ARG A 48 3.01 9.37 -14.24
N THR A 49 1.74 9.75 -14.20
CA THR A 49 1.27 11.15 -14.18
C THR A 49 0.86 11.63 -12.78
N GLY A 50 0.87 12.94 -12.56
CA GLY A 50 0.44 13.56 -11.30
C GLY A 50 1.20 13.01 -10.09
N ILE A 51 0.46 12.57 -9.06
CA ILE A 51 1.07 11.92 -7.89
C ILE A 51 1.84 10.63 -8.22
N PHE A 52 1.58 9.95 -9.34
CA PHE A 52 2.24 8.68 -9.68
C PHE A 52 3.58 8.82 -10.39
N ALA A 53 4.00 10.06 -10.71
CA ALA A 53 5.30 10.38 -11.30
C ALA A 53 6.52 10.09 -10.38
N TYR A 54 6.27 9.68 -9.14
CA TYR A 54 7.27 9.61 -8.07
C TYR A 54 7.42 8.20 -7.52
N ASP A 55 8.49 7.50 -7.91
CA ASP A 55 8.75 6.11 -7.50
C ASP A 55 8.79 5.91 -5.98
N PHE A 56 9.32 6.87 -5.23
CA PHE A 56 9.44 6.77 -3.77
C PHE A 56 8.12 6.65 -2.99
N LEU A 57 6.99 6.93 -3.65
CA LEU A 57 5.69 6.75 -3.02
C LEU A 57 5.35 5.28 -2.87
N TYR A 58 5.80 4.45 -3.80
CA TYR A 58 5.59 3.02 -3.86
C TYR A 58 6.56 2.32 -2.89
N PRO A 59 6.10 1.74 -1.76
CA PRO A 59 6.96 0.96 -0.86
C PRO A 59 7.77 -0.12 -1.58
N GLU A 60 7.21 -0.65 -2.66
CA GLU A 60 7.73 -1.72 -3.48
C GLU A 60 8.72 -1.27 -4.58
N ALA A 61 8.89 0.03 -4.82
CA ALA A 61 9.96 0.54 -5.71
C ALA A 61 11.37 0.41 -5.10
N LEU A 62 11.46 -0.01 -3.83
CA LEU A 62 12.70 -0.07 -3.07
C LEU A 62 13.18 -1.52 -3.00
N LEU A 63 13.85 -2.00 -4.05
CA LEU A 63 14.55 -3.29 -4.07
C LEU A 63 16.05 -3.06 -4.32
N PRO A 64 16.97 -3.56 -3.47
CA PRO A 64 18.41 -3.44 -3.71
C PRO A 64 18.83 -4.09 -5.04
N SER A 65 19.56 -3.35 -5.87
CA SER A 65 19.88 -3.73 -7.26
C SER A 65 20.73 -5.01 -7.44
N PHE A 66 21.31 -5.54 -6.36
CA PHE A 66 22.03 -6.81 -6.37
C PHE A 66 21.11 -8.03 -6.17
N ILE A 67 19.85 -7.83 -5.77
CA ILE A 67 18.86 -8.92 -5.65
C ILE A 67 18.31 -9.21 -7.05
N PRO A 68 18.55 -10.40 -7.64
CA PRO A 68 18.03 -10.72 -8.96
C PRO A 68 16.49 -10.77 -8.92
N PRO A 69 15.78 -10.31 -9.96
CA PRO A 69 14.37 -10.60 -10.14
C PRO A 69 14.10 -12.11 -10.10
N GLU A 70 12.87 -12.50 -9.75
CA GLU A 70 12.40 -13.90 -9.78
C GLU A 70 13.20 -14.89 -8.91
N SER A 71 14.06 -14.39 -8.00
CA SER A 71 14.97 -15.21 -7.18
C SER A 71 14.44 -15.50 -5.77
N GLN A 72 15.06 -16.49 -5.10
CA GLN A 72 14.86 -16.75 -3.67
C GLN A 72 15.12 -15.50 -2.81
N ASP A 73 16.17 -14.74 -3.12
CA ASP A 73 16.52 -13.50 -2.42
C ASP A 73 15.41 -12.44 -2.60
N ASN A 74 14.79 -12.37 -3.77
CA ASN A 74 13.65 -11.49 -4.04
C ASN A 74 12.41 -11.91 -3.23
N ALA A 75 12.09 -13.20 -3.21
CA ALA A 75 10.97 -13.72 -2.42
C ALA A 75 11.19 -13.53 -0.90
N MET A 76 12.43 -13.71 -0.41
CA MET A 76 12.77 -13.42 0.99
C MET A 76 12.71 -11.93 1.31
N TYR A 77 13.11 -11.06 0.38
CA TYR A 77 12.99 -9.61 0.54
C TYR A 77 11.53 -9.23 0.84
N TRP A 78 10.58 -9.69 0.01
CA TRP A 78 9.15 -9.44 0.20
C TRP A 78 8.58 -10.13 1.45
N PHE A 79 8.96 -11.38 1.71
CA PHE A 79 8.54 -12.12 2.91
C PHE A 79 8.90 -11.36 4.19
N LEU A 80 10.15 -10.90 4.31
CA LEU A 80 10.63 -10.17 5.48
C LEU A 80 10.06 -8.75 5.55
N SER A 81 9.93 -8.02 4.44
CA SER A 81 9.32 -6.69 4.46
C SER A 81 7.86 -6.74 4.89
N VAL A 82 7.07 -7.67 4.34
CA VAL A 82 5.66 -7.90 4.73
C VAL A 82 5.54 -8.40 6.17
N PHE A 83 6.50 -9.21 6.64
CA PHE A 83 6.56 -9.61 8.05
C PHE A 83 6.68 -8.40 8.98
N TRP A 84 7.48 -7.39 8.62
CA TRP A 84 7.69 -6.17 9.41
C TRP A 84 6.69 -5.04 9.14
N ASP A 85 5.87 -5.12 8.09
CA ASP A 85 4.81 -4.15 7.76
C ASP A 85 3.59 -4.27 8.69
N TYR A 86 3.76 -3.91 9.96
CA TYR A 86 2.70 -3.97 10.97
C TYR A 86 2.80 -2.85 12.00
N ASN A 87 1.73 -2.07 12.15
CA ASN A 87 1.65 -0.90 13.03
C ASN A 87 2.80 0.11 12.83
N THR A 88 3.23 0.28 11.59
CA THR A 88 4.32 1.14 11.16
C THR A 88 3.87 2.13 10.08
N ASN A 89 4.73 3.11 9.78
CA ASN A 89 4.61 3.88 8.54
C ASN A 89 5.28 3.06 7.42
N SER A 90 4.48 2.41 6.58
CA SER A 90 4.96 1.48 5.56
C SER A 90 6.04 2.09 4.67
N ALA A 91 5.82 3.26 4.06
CA ALA A 91 6.82 3.91 3.18
C ALA A 91 8.19 4.09 3.86
N ARG A 92 8.20 4.46 5.15
CA ARG A 92 9.44 4.51 5.93
C ARG A 92 10.01 3.12 6.22
N MET A 93 9.16 2.13 6.54
CA MET A 93 9.59 0.77 6.84
C MET A 93 10.30 0.13 5.63
N TYR A 94 9.70 0.16 4.43
CA TYR A 94 10.33 -0.43 3.24
C TYR A 94 11.66 0.26 2.89
N ARG A 95 11.78 1.58 3.06
CA ARG A 95 13.06 2.29 2.91
C ARG A 95 14.09 1.88 3.96
N ASP A 96 13.70 1.92 5.24
CA ASP A 96 14.60 1.55 6.34
C ASP A 96 14.98 0.04 6.23
N PHE A 97 14.16 -0.79 5.55
CA PHE A 97 14.40 -2.20 5.22
C PHE A 97 15.30 -2.41 3.98
N TYR A 98 15.14 -1.61 2.91
CA TYR A 98 16.07 -1.53 1.77
C TYR A 98 17.50 -1.33 2.24
N PHE A 99 17.72 -0.35 3.13
CA PHE A 99 19.05 -0.09 3.69
C PHE A 99 19.53 -1.25 4.56
N LEU A 100 18.66 -1.79 5.41
CA LEU A 100 19.00 -2.95 6.23
C LEU A 100 19.54 -4.11 5.37
N VAL A 101 18.82 -4.51 4.31
CA VAL A 101 19.26 -5.58 3.40
C VAL A 101 20.50 -5.17 2.60
N SER A 102 20.64 -3.91 2.21
CA SER A 102 21.82 -3.41 1.48
C SER A 102 23.11 -3.47 2.30
N PHE A 103 23.01 -3.34 3.63
CA PHE A 103 24.13 -3.48 4.57
C PHE A 103 24.27 -4.89 5.14
N HIS A 104 23.19 -5.67 5.17
CA HIS A 104 23.11 -7.00 5.76
C HIS A 104 22.41 -8.00 4.81
N PRO A 105 22.98 -8.31 3.64
CA PRO A 105 22.37 -9.23 2.68
C PRO A 105 22.26 -10.66 3.24
N GLU A 106 23.05 -11.01 4.27
CA GLU A 106 23.00 -12.33 4.92
C GLU A 106 21.66 -12.65 5.60
N ILE A 107 20.76 -11.66 5.74
CA ILE A 107 19.41 -11.89 6.28
C ILE A 107 18.44 -12.47 5.24
N LEU A 108 18.83 -12.53 3.95
CA LEU A 108 18.02 -13.13 2.90
C LEU A 108 18.09 -14.68 2.87
N ASP A 109 19.03 -15.28 3.59
CA ASP A 109 19.01 -16.71 3.87
C ASP A 109 18.28 -16.99 5.20
N ALA A 110 17.25 -17.82 5.15
CA ALA A 110 16.46 -18.22 6.31
C ALA A 110 17.32 -18.85 7.42
N ARG A 111 18.29 -19.68 7.04
CA ARG A 111 19.12 -20.45 7.99
C ARG A 111 20.12 -19.55 8.70
N SER A 112 20.80 -18.67 7.94
CA SER A 112 21.66 -17.61 8.48
C SER A 112 20.87 -16.69 9.41
N LEU A 113 19.66 -16.26 9.01
CA LEU A 113 18.83 -15.40 9.85
C LEU A 113 18.35 -16.11 11.14
N LYS A 114 17.91 -17.38 11.06
CA LYS A 114 17.54 -18.20 12.24
C LYS A 114 18.75 -18.43 13.15
N GLY A 115 19.91 -18.75 12.59
CA GLY A 115 21.17 -19.01 13.33
C GLY A 115 21.71 -17.80 14.11
N ARG A 116 21.36 -16.57 13.72
CA ARG A 116 21.65 -15.36 14.52
C ARG A 116 20.87 -15.34 15.85
N GLY A 117 19.71 -15.98 15.90
CA GLY A 117 18.83 -16.10 17.05
C GLY A 117 18.02 -14.83 17.39
N PRO A 118 16.92 -14.97 18.16
CA PRO A 118 15.94 -13.90 18.38
C PRO A 118 16.54 -12.59 18.91
N ARG A 119 17.50 -12.68 19.85
CA ARG A 119 18.11 -11.50 20.48
C ARG A 119 18.93 -10.67 19.50
N ARG A 120 19.80 -11.28 18.69
CA ARG A 120 20.62 -10.55 17.71
C ARG A 120 19.78 -10.01 16.56
N ASN A 121 18.74 -10.74 16.16
CA ASN A 121 17.76 -10.26 15.17
C ASN A 121 17.00 -9.05 15.69
N ARG A 122 16.42 -9.13 16.90
CA ARG A 122 15.76 -7.99 17.57
C ARG A 122 16.64 -6.74 17.58
N ASP A 123 17.90 -6.90 17.98
CA ASP A 123 18.81 -5.78 18.16
C ASP A 123 19.23 -5.18 16.80
N LEU A 124 19.36 -6.00 15.75
CA LEU A 124 19.52 -5.56 14.35
C LEU A 124 18.28 -4.82 13.82
N PHE A 125 17.10 -5.44 13.82
CA PHE A 125 15.89 -4.85 13.26
C PHE A 125 15.48 -3.58 14.00
N LYS A 126 15.67 -3.51 15.33
CA LYS A 126 15.44 -2.29 16.12
C LYS A 126 16.38 -1.15 15.71
N LYS A 127 17.63 -1.45 15.35
CA LYS A 127 18.66 -0.48 14.94
C LYS A 127 18.28 0.23 13.63
N PHE A 128 17.76 -0.51 12.67
CA PHE A 128 17.40 0.01 11.34
C PHE A 128 15.95 0.51 11.30
N LEU A 129 14.96 -0.36 11.53
CA LEU A 129 13.54 -0.07 11.30
C LEU A 129 12.91 0.90 12.31
N SER A 130 13.69 1.36 13.31
CA SER A 130 13.27 2.36 14.31
C SER A 130 11.96 2.01 15.04
N HIS A 131 11.63 0.72 15.14
CA HIS A 131 10.27 0.27 15.40
C HIS A 131 10.02 -0.07 16.89
N PRO A 132 8.97 0.49 17.55
CA PRO A 132 8.69 0.18 18.95
C PRO A 132 8.33 -1.30 19.17
N ASN A 133 7.67 -1.96 18.20
CA ASN A 133 7.26 -3.37 18.30
C ASN A 133 8.35 -4.37 17.86
N ALA A 134 9.61 -3.95 17.73
CA ALA A 134 10.73 -4.85 17.37
C ALA A 134 10.89 -6.03 18.37
N LYS A 135 10.51 -5.83 19.64
CA LYS A 135 10.52 -6.88 20.68
C LYS A 135 9.65 -8.10 20.31
N PRO A 136 8.30 -8.01 20.23
CA PRO A 136 7.48 -9.16 19.86
C PRO A 136 7.77 -9.68 18.44
N GLY A 137 8.01 -8.76 17.47
CA GLY A 137 8.30 -9.16 16.08
C GLY A 137 9.47 -10.14 15.96
N SER A 138 10.54 -9.95 16.73
CA SER A 138 11.71 -10.85 16.71
C SER A 138 11.45 -12.28 17.20
N VAL A 139 10.50 -12.47 18.13
CA VAL A 139 10.12 -13.80 18.65
C VAL A 139 9.17 -14.51 17.69
N TYR A 140 8.30 -13.75 17.02
CA TYR A 140 7.45 -14.29 15.96
C TYR A 140 8.25 -14.64 14.70
N LEU A 141 9.28 -13.84 14.36
CA LEU A 141 10.16 -14.09 13.22
C LEU A 141 10.88 -15.43 13.35
N ASP A 142 11.35 -15.75 14.57
CA ASP A 142 12.07 -16.98 14.84
C ASP A 142 11.25 -18.24 14.50
N GLY A 143 9.94 -18.24 14.85
CA GLY A 143 9.04 -19.33 14.49
C GLY A 143 8.53 -19.26 13.04
N ALA A 144 8.48 -18.08 12.43
CA ALA A 144 8.16 -17.95 11.00
C ALA A 144 9.29 -18.56 10.13
N LEU A 145 10.55 -18.31 10.51
CA LEU A 145 11.73 -18.90 9.87
C LEU A 145 11.82 -20.42 10.09
N GLU A 146 11.40 -20.90 11.27
CA GLU A 146 11.31 -22.33 11.58
C GLU A 146 10.32 -23.04 10.65
N THR A 147 9.07 -22.55 10.55
CA THR A 147 8.09 -23.06 9.58
C THR A 147 8.62 -22.99 8.14
N LEU A 148 9.31 -21.91 7.78
CA LEU A 148 9.89 -21.74 6.45
C LEU A 148 11.00 -22.76 6.16
N ILE A 149 11.90 -23.01 7.11
CA ILE A 149 12.98 -24.00 6.98
C ILE A 149 12.43 -25.42 6.91
N GLU A 150 11.47 -25.77 7.77
CA GLU A 150 10.93 -27.12 7.89
C GLU A 150 9.99 -27.52 6.75
N LYS A 151 9.09 -26.63 6.33
CA LYS A 151 8.09 -26.93 5.29
C LYS A 151 8.50 -26.54 3.88
N TYR A 152 9.33 -25.51 3.74
CA TYR A 152 9.60 -24.83 2.47
C TYR A 152 11.10 -24.72 2.15
N ASP A 153 11.93 -25.53 2.82
CA ASP A 153 13.39 -25.57 2.68
C ASP A 153 14.09 -24.20 2.87
N GLY A 154 13.48 -23.27 3.60
CA GLY A 154 14.01 -21.94 3.84
C GLY A 154 13.84 -20.97 2.66
N ASN A 155 13.20 -21.39 1.57
CA ASN A 155 12.94 -20.58 0.38
C ASN A 155 11.44 -20.19 0.30
N PRO A 156 11.08 -18.90 0.45
CA PRO A 156 9.68 -18.45 0.36
C PRO A 156 8.99 -18.68 -0.99
N LEU A 157 9.72 -18.96 -2.08
CA LEU A 157 9.13 -19.38 -3.35
C LEU A 157 8.46 -20.76 -3.25
N ASN A 158 9.00 -21.67 -2.43
CA ASN A 158 8.45 -23.02 -2.24
C ASN A 158 7.06 -23.01 -1.55
N ILE A 159 6.59 -21.85 -1.08
CA ILE A 159 5.20 -21.68 -0.61
C ILE A 159 4.22 -21.71 -1.80
N VAL A 160 4.67 -21.27 -3.00
CA VAL A 160 3.82 -21.01 -4.18
C VAL A 160 4.26 -21.72 -5.47
N ASN A 161 5.46 -22.32 -5.52
CA ASN A 161 6.05 -22.91 -6.73
C ASN A 161 5.21 -24.03 -7.37
N ASP A 162 4.48 -24.81 -6.57
CA ASP A 162 3.61 -25.90 -6.99
C ASP A 162 2.11 -25.54 -6.96
N VAL A 163 1.78 -24.27 -6.68
CA VAL A 163 0.41 -23.85 -6.33
C VAL A 163 -0.22 -23.03 -7.44
N VAL A 164 -1.25 -23.59 -8.07
CA VAL A 164 -2.01 -22.90 -9.13
C VAL A 164 -3.25 -22.15 -8.63
N ASP A 165 -3.69 -22.40 -7.39
CA ASP A 165 -4.83 -21.71 -6.75
C ASP A 165 -4.35 -20.74 -5.67
N ILE A 166 -4.67 -19.45 -5.82
CA ILE A 166 -4.25 -18.41 -4.87
C ILE A 166 -4.83 -18.59 -3.47
N ASN A 167 -5.97 -19.26 -3.32
CA ASN A 167 -6.58 -19.57 -2.03
C ASN A 167 -5.77 -20.62 -1.27
N GLU A 168 -5.22 -21.62 -1.95
CA GLU A 168 -4.30 -22.60 -1.37
C GLU A 168 -3.00 -21.91 -0.94
N ALA A 169 -2.42 -21.08 -1.82
CA ALA A 169 -1.22 -20.30 -1.50
C ALA A 169 -1.44 -19.40 -0.27
N ARG A 170 -2.62 -18.78 -0.17
CA ARG A 170 -3.02 -17.98 1.00
C ARG A 170 -3.10 -18.82 2.27
N GLN A 171 -3.68 -20.02 2.22
CA GLN A 171 -3.74 -20.94 3.36
C GLN A 171 -2.33 -21.33 3.82
N ARG A 172 -1.46 -21.77 2.88
CA ARG A 172 -0.05 -22.10 3.13
C ARG A 172 0.74 -20.96 3.80
N ILE A 173 0.46 -19.70 3.44
CA ILE A 173 1.07 -18.53 4.08
C ILE A 173 0.47 -18.26 5.48
N VAL A 174 -0.85 -18.43 5.68
CA VAL A 174 -1.51 -18.21 6.98
C VAL A 174 -1.06 -19.21 8.05
N GLU A 175 -0.58 -20.39 7.67
CA GLU A 175 0.09 -21.31 8.58
C GLU A 175 1.42 -20.78 9.15
N ILE A 176 2.07 -19.83 8.48
CA ILE A 176 3.34 -19.26 8.92
C ILE A 176 3.09 -18.30 10.09
N LYS A 177 3.81 -18.53 11.20
CA LYS A 177 3.65 -17.76 12.45
C LYS A 177 3.66 -16.25 12.19
N ASN A 178 2.61 -15.56 12.67
CA ASN A 178 2.42 -14.10 12.55
C ASN A 178 2.15 -13.57 11.12
N PHE A 179 1.92 -14.46 10.14
CA PHE A 179 1.14 -14.13 8.94
C PHE A 179 -0.35 -14.39 9.22
N ARG A 180 -1.17 -13.35 9.06
CA ARG A 180 -2.64 -13.45 9.01
C ARG A 180 -3.09 -13.08 7.60
N GLU A 181 -4.35 -13.33 7.26
CA GLU A 181 -4.92 -13.09 5.92
C GLU A 181 -4.48 -11.78 5.26
N LYS A 182 -4.51 -10.63 5.97
CA LYS A 182 -4.02 -9.34 5.42
C LYS A 182 -2.56 -9.40 4.94
N LYS A 183 -1.67 -10.03 5.69
CA LYS A 183 -0.26 -10.21 5.30
C LYS A 183 -0.08 -11.27 4.22
N ALA A 184 -0.89 -12.34 4.25
CA ALA A 184 -0.87 -13.33 3.18
C ALA A 184 -1.26 -12.69 1.84
N ASN A 185 -2.35 -11.92 1.81
CA ASN A 185 -2.78 -11.17 0.62
C ASN A 185 -1.72 -10.15 0.17
N LEU A 186 -1.08 -9.43 1.10
CA LEU A 186 -0.01 -8.48 0.75
C LEU A 186 1.24 -9.18 0.18
N LEU A 187 1.61 -10.35 0.71
CA LEU A 187 2.74 -11.13 0.17
C LEU A 187 2.43 -11.68 -1.22
N LEU A 188 1.23 -12.23 -1.42
CA LEU A 188 0.76 -12.71 -2.71
C LEU A 188 0.65 -11.58 -3.75
N LEU A 189 0.21 -10.39 -3.34
CA LEU A 189 0.21 -9.19 -4.17
C LEU A 189 1.60 -8.89 -4.71
N TYR A 190 2.63 -8.90 -3.86
CA TYR A 190 4.01 -8.70 -4.32
C TYR A 190 4.50 -9.87 -5.17
N TYR A 191 4.21 -11.12 -4.82
CA TYR A 191 4.66 -12.26 -5.62
C TYR A 191 4.10 -12.23 -7.05
N VAL A 192 2.82 -11.92 -7.23
CA VAL A 192 2.21 -11.73 -8.55
C VAL A 192 2.78 -10.50 -9.26
N LYS A 193 2.89 -9.37 -8.55
CA LYS A 193 3.36 -8.09 -9.12
C LYS A 193 4.81 -8.13 -9.60
N TYR A 194 5.65 -8.94 -8.96
CA TYR A 194 7.09 -9.09 -9.27
C TYR A 194 7.44 -10.34 -10.08
N GLY A 195 6.44 -11.03 -10.65
CA GLY A 195 6.68 -12.21 -11.49
C GLY A 195 7.16 -13.46 -10.75
N LEU A 196 7.17 -13.46 -9.41
CA LEU A 196 7.59 -14.60 -8.61
C LEU A 196 6.61 -15.79 -8.69
N THR A 197 5.35 -15.54 -9.07
CA THR A 197 4.37 -16.59 -9.38
C THR A 197 3.18 -16.02 -10.18
N THR A 198 2.34 -16.92 -10.72
CA THR A 198 1.02 -16.62 -11.29
C THR A 198 0.02 -17.70 -10.86
N PHE A 199 -1.26 -17.34 -10.79
CA PHE A 199 -2.33 -18.25 -10.39
C PHE A 199 -3.39 -18.37 -11.48
N ASN A 200 -4.08 -19.51 -11.55
CA ASN A 200 -5.17 -19.73 -12.51
C ASN A 200 -6.42 -18.89 -12.18
N ASN A 201 -6.55 -18.47 -10.92
CA ASN A 201 -7.70 -17.72 -10.39
C ASN A 201 -7.28 -16.35 -9.82
N LEU A 202 -6.47 -15.58 -10.55
CA LEU A 202 -6.02 -14.24 -10.14
C LEU A 202 -7.15 -13.26 -9.82
N GLN A 203 -8.39 -13.48 -10.27
CA GLN A 203 -9.56 -12.68 -9.84
C GLN A 203 -9.91 -12.86 -8.35
N GLU A 204 -9.57 -14.01 -7.75
CA GLU A 204 -9.67 -14.24 -6.29
C GLU A 204 -8.58 -13.49 -5.51
N HIS A 205 -7.60 -12.90 -6.21
CA HIS A 205 -6.64 -12.00 -5.61
C HIS A 205 -7.31 -10.65 -5.28
N CYS A 206 -7.74 -10.51 -4.03
CA CYS A 206 -8.38 -9.30 -3.56
C CYS A 206 -7.38 -8.16 -3.41
N VAL A 207 -7.84 -6.94 -3.69
CA VAL A 207 -7.25 -5.70 -3.14
C VAL A 207 -7.06 -5.91 -1.62
N ALA A 208 -5.89 -5.57 -1.07
CA ALA A 208 -5.57 -5.76 0.34
C ALA A 208 -6.23 -4.65 1.19
N VAL A 209 -7.56 -4.73 1.33
CA VAL A 209 -8.40 -3.65 1.88
C VAL A 209 -8.03 -3.27 3.30
N ASP A 210 -7.95 -1.96 3.52
CA ASP A 210 -7.91 -1.32 4.83
C ASP A 210 -8.61 0.03 4.80
N ILE A 211 -8.51 0.79 5.91
CA ILE A 211 -9.20 2.07 6.06
C ILE A 211 -8.81 3.14 5.02
N HIS A 212 -7.68 3.02 4.31
CA HIS A 212 -7.36 3.89 3.18
C HIS A 212 -8.18 3.51 1.95
N LYS A 213 -8.23 2.19 1.66
CA LYS A 213 -8.93 1.58 0.52
C LYS A 213 -10.45 1.58 0.67
N VAL A 214 -10.99 1.76 1.88
CA VAL A 214 -12.43 2.04 2.10
C VAL A 214 -12.73 3.54 1.98
N ARG A 215 -11.86 4.41 2.51
CA ARG A 215 -12.08 5.87 2.56
C ARG A 215 -12.06 6.54 1.19
N VAL A 216 -11.23 6.07 0.25
CA VAL A 216 -11.16 6.63 -1.11
C VAL A 216 -12.46 6.38 -1.89
N PRO A 217 -12.98 5.13 -2.02
CA PRO A 217 -14.29 4.86 -2.63
C PRO A 217 -15.44 5.65 -1.99
N ALA A 218 -15.46 5.78 -0.66
CA ALA A 218 -16.50 6.54 0.04
C ALA A 218 -16.51 8.03 -0.35
N ASN A 219 -15.34 8.68 -0.46
CA ASN A 219 -15.26 10.08 -0.88
C ASN A 219 -15.55 10.30 -2.37
N LEU A 220 -15.44 9.26 -3.19
CA LEU A 220 -15.76 9.26 -4.62
C LEU A 220 -17.22 8.90 -4.92
N MET A 221 -18.03 8.62 -3.89
CA MET A 221 -19.40 8.08 -4.01
C MET A 221 -19.46 6.73 -4.75
N ILE A 222 -18.37 5.97 -4.71
CA ILE A 222 -18.37 4.57 -5.13
C ILE A 222 -18.99 3.71 -4.03
N LEU A 223 -18.69 4.00 -2.76
CA LEU A 223 -19.24 3.34 -1.59
C LEU A 223 -20.16 4.30 -0.84
N ASP A 224 -21.40 3.90 -0.56
CA ASP A 224 -22.37 4.65 0.25
C ASP A 224 -23.11 3.70 1.22
N VAL A 225 -23.73 4.26 2.26
CA VAL A 225 -24.36 3.50 3.33
C VAL A 225 -25.66 4.18 3.77
N GLU A 226 -26.72 3.40 3.91
CA GLU A 226 -28.04 3.84 4.36
C GLU A 226 -28.43 3.13 5.68
N PRO A 227 -28.78 3.85 6.76
CA PRO A 227 -28.67 5.31 6.91
C PRO A 227 -27.20 5.77 6.91
N ARG A 228 -26.98 7.06 6.59
CA ARG A 228 -25.63 7.66 6.61
C ARG A 228 -25.17 7.94 8.04
N THR A 229 -24.80 6.86 8.72
CA THR A 229 -24.29 6.81 10.11
C THR A 229 -22.92 6.15 10.15
N SER A 230 -22.14 6.41 11.20
CA SER A 230 -20.86 5.71 11.40
C SER A 230 -21.09 4.19 11.47
N ILE A 231 -20.25 3.43 10.77
CA ILE A 231 -20.13 1.98 10.95
C ILE A 231 -18.73 1.62 11.49
N PRO A 232 -18.58 0.52 12.25
CA PRO A 232 -17.27 0.00 12.64
C PRO A 232 -16.38 -0.30 11.42
N ASP A 233 -15.10 0.06 11.50
CA ASP A 233 -14.09 -0.15 10.45
C ASP A 233 -14.15 -1.56 9.84
N LYS A 234 -14.29 -2.60 10.69
CA LYS A 234 -14.36 -3.99 10.25
C LYS A 234 -15.52 -4.25 9.29
N ILE A 235 -16.71 -3.70 9.53
CA ILE A 235 -17.87 -3.91 8.65
C ILE A 235 -17.62 -3.28 7.27
N GLY A 236 -17.02 -2.08 7.24
CA GLY A 236 -16.66 -1.42 5.98
C GLY A 236 -15.57 -2.15 5.21
N ILE A 237 -14.55 -2.68 5.90
CA ILE A 237 -13.48 -3.48 5.31
C ILE A 237 -14.01 -4.81 4.77
N ASP A 238 -14.80 -5.54 5.54
CA ASP A 238 -15.38 -6.83 5.14
C ASP A 238 -16.34 -6.67 3.94
N PHE A 239 -17.16 -5.60 3.93
CA PHE A 239 -18.02 -5.26 2.78
C PHE A 239 -17.20 -4.90 1.54
N ALA A 240 -16.19 -4.02 1.69
CA ALA A 240 -15.37 -3.58 0.57
C ALA A 240 -14.54 -4.74 -0.02
N ASN A 241 -14.04 -5.69 0.79
CA ASN A 241 -13.39 -6.91 0.28
C ASN A 241 -14.32 -7.67 -0.70
N ASN A 242 -15.57 -7.91 -0.32
CA ASN A 242 -16.57 -8.56 -1.18
C ASN A 242 -16.88 -7.72 -2.43
N ALA A 243 -17.07 -6.41 -2.26
CA ALA A 243 -17.38 -5.51 -3.37
C ALA A 243 -16.25 -5.45 -4.41
N PHE A 244 -14.97 -5.48 -3.99
CA PHE A 244 -13.83 -5.54 -4.90
C PHE A 244 -13.74 -6.87 -5.65
N LYS A 245 -14.12 -8.01 -5.06
CA LYS A 245 -14.24 -9.29 -5.80
C LYS A 245 -15.27 -9.18 -6.91
N VAL A 246 -16.50 -8.79 -6.56
CA VAL A 246 -17.60 -8.63 -7.52
C VAL A 246 -17.25 -7.62 -8.62
N LEU A 247 -16.50 -6.56 -8.28
CA LEU A 247 -16.00 -5.59 -9.26
C LEU A 247 -15.03 -6.24 -10.27
N LEU A 248 -14.05 -7.02 -9.80
CA LEU A 248 -13.05 -7.69 -10.65
C LEU A 248 -13.67 -8.81 -11.50
N GLU A 249 -14.66 -9.52 -10.96
CA GLU A 249 -15.48 -10.49 -11.72
C GLU A 249 -16.33 -9.81 -12.80
N THR A 250 -16.89 -8.63 -12.50
CA THR A 250 -17.75 -7.87 -13.43
C THR A 250 -16.95 -7.15 -14.52
N PHE A 251 -15.72 -6.75 -14.22
CA PHE A 251 -14.84 -5.96 -15.10
C PHE A 251 -13.43 -6.58 -15.13
N PRO A 252 -13.22 -7.67 -15.90
CA PRO A 252 -11.94 -8.38 -15.95
C PRO A 252 -10.81 -7.60 -16.64
N ASP A 253 -11.10 -6.43 -17.21
CA ASP A 253 -10.10 -5.46 -17.67
C ASP A 253 -9.44 -4.67 -16.51
N LEU A 254 -10.07 -4.66 -15.32
CA LEU A 254 -9.45 -4.14 -14.11
C LEU A 254 -8.48 -5.16 -13.50
N ASN A 255 -7.39 -4.65 -12.91
CA ASN A 255 -6.38 -5.47 -12.25
C ASN A 255 -6.28 -5.13 -10.76
N ALA A 256 -6.40 -6.14 -9.91
CA ALA A 256 -6.38 -5.98 -8.45
C ALA A 256 -5.13 -5.24 -7.92
N SER A 257 -3.94 -5.55 -8.46
CA SER A 257 -2.71 -4.86 -8.06
C SER A 257 -2.71 -3.39 -8.46
N LYS A 258 -3.22 -3.05 -9.64
CA LYS A 258 -3.29 -1.65 -10.09
C LYS A 258 -4.31 -0.84 -9.28
N ILE A 259 -5.43 -1.46 -8.87
CA ILE A 259 -6.38 -0.85 -7.92
C ILE A 259 -5.73 -0.67 -6.55
N ASP A 260 -5.00 -1.67 -6.05
CA ASP A 260 -4.33 -1.62 -4.74
C ASP A 260 -3.37 -0.42 -4.66
N ASP A 261 -2.49 -0.30 -5.65
CA ASP A 261 -1.55 0.81 -5.83
C ASP A 261 -2.25 2.17 -5.87
N LEU A 262 -3.29 2.29 -6.70
CA LEU A 262 -4.08 3.52 -6.85
C LEU A 262 -4.67 3.96 -5.51
N LEU A 263 -5.38 3.05 -4.83
CA LEU A 263 -6.08 3.34 -3.60
C LEU A 263 -5.12 3.54 -2.42
N TRP A 264 -3.98 2.84 -2.40
CA TRP A 264 -2.95 3.03 -1.38
C TRP A 264 -2.28 4.39 -1.53
N VAL A 265 -1.81 4.77 -2.72
CA VAL A 265 -1.13 6.08 -2.92
C VAL A 265 -2.10 7.23 -2.68
N VAL A 266 -3.27 7.22 -3.33
CA VAL A 266 -4.28 8.29 -3.15
C VAL A 266 -4.74 8.32 -1.69
N GLY A 267 -5.03 7.16 -1.08
CA GLY A 267 -5.54 7.06 0.29
C GLY A 267 -4.51 7.39 1.38
N ALA A 268 -3.22 7.15 1.15
CA ALA A 268 -2.15 7.44 2.12
C ALA A 268 -1.57 8.85 1.97
N LYS A 269 -1.48 9.39 0.74
CA LYS A 269 -0.77 10.65 0.44
C LYS A 269 -1.70 11.85 0.27
N LEU A 270 -2.89 11.65 -0.31
CA LEU A 270 -3.82 12.73 -0.68
C LEU A 270 -5.08 12.73 0.20
N CYS A 271 -5.84 11.64 0.15
CA CYS A 271 -7.14 11.45 0.81
C CYS A 271 -6.97 11.00 2.28
N VAL A 272 -6.46 11.88 3.15
CA VAL A 272 -6.16 11.60 4.57
C VAL A 272 -7.26 12.04 5.55
N LYS A 273 -7.41 11.36 6.69
CA LYS A 273 -8.55 11.53 7.65
C LYS A 273 -8.68 12.96 8.22
N ASP A 274 -7.58 13.62 8.56
CA ASP A 274 -7.62 14.93 9.20
C ASP A 274 -7.69 16.08 8.18
N LEU A 275 -8.92 16.37 7.74
CA LEU A 275 -9.26 17.45 6.80
C LEU A 275 -9.61 18.77 7.53
N LYS A 276 -10.17 18.69 8.75
CA LYS A 276 -10.64 19.87 9.50
C LYS A 276 -9.49 20.74 10.01
N ALA A 277 -8.37 20.15 10.43
CA ALA A 277 -7.18 20.91 10.84
C ALA A 277 -6.48 21.67 9.67
N LYS A 278 -6.87 21.45 8.41
CA LYS A 278 -6.10 21.85 7.22
C LYS A 278 -6.74 22.89 6.31
N ARG A 279 -7.92 23.45 6.64
CA ARG A 279 -8.53 24.57 5.86
C ARG A 279 -7.66 25.84 5.80
N LYS A 280 -6.62 25.97 6.63
CA LYS A 280 -5.61 27.05 6.59
C LYS A 280 -4.27 26.64 5.97
N ASN A 281 -4.17 25.46 5.37
CA ASN A 281 -2.89 24.86 4.96
C ASN A 281 -2.89 24.59 3.44
N PRO A 282 -1.87 25.03 2.67
CA PRO A 282 -1.84 24.88 1.19
C PRO A 282 -1.83 23.43 0.69
N LYS A 283 -1.84 22.43 1.58
CA LYS A 283 -1.97 21.00 1.25
C LYS A 283 -3.25 20.64 0.47
N TRP A 284 -4.29 21.49 0.48
CA TRP A 284 -5.45 21.32 -0.41
C TRP A 284 -5.12 21.48 -1.90
N ALA A 285 -4.03 22.17 -2.26
CA ALA A 285 -3.59 22.28 -3.65
C ALA A 285 -3.37 20.91 -4.31
N ARG A 286 -2.89 19.89 -3.59
CA ARG A 286 -2.61 18.56 -4.18
C ARG A 286 -3.84 17.73 -4.47
N CYS A 287 -4.95 17.96 -3.76
CA CYS A 287 -6.22 17.40 -4.21
C CYS A 287 -6.55 17.97 -5.58
N LEU A 288 -6.35 19.28 -5.78
CA LEU A 288 -6.71 20.03 -6.99
C LEU A 288 -5.70 19.90 -8.15
N THR A 289 -4.44 19.51 -7.91
CA THR A 289 -3.39 19.42 -8.96
C THR A 289 -2.86 18.00 -9.21
N ASP A 290 -2.76 17.17 -8.18
CA ASP A 290 -1.97 15.92 -8.24
C ASP A 290 -2.83 14.66 -8.17
N CYS A 291 -4.12 14.79 -7.82
CA CYS A 291 -5.05 13.68 -7.64
C CYS A 291 -5.77 13.33 -8.96
N PRO A 292 -5.48 12.19 -9.62
CA PRO A 292 -6.04 11.87 -10.93
C PRO A 292 -7.55 11.56 -10.91
N VAL A 293 -8.14 11.43 -9.72
CA VAL A 293 -9.57 11.16 -9.50
C VAL A 293 -10.30 12.32 -8.83
N GLU A 294 -9.68 13.49 -8.70
CA GLU A 294 -10.34 14.70 -8.16
C GLU A 294 -11.58 15.14 -8.94
N PRO A 295 -11.63 15.09 -10.30
CA PRO A 295 -12.82 15.50 -11.05
C PRO A 295 -14.10 14.69 -10.74
N TYR A 296 -13.96 13.59 -10.01
CA TYR A 296 -15.04 12.72 -9.56
C TYR A 296 -15.36 12.86 -8.06
N CYS A 297 -14.59 13.66 -7.31
CA CYS A 297 -14.66 13.78 -5.85
C CYS A 297 -15.66 14.87 -5.41
N GLN A 298 -16.85 14.44 -4.99
CA GLN A 298 -17.94 15.37 -4.62
C GLN A 298 -17.58 16.32 -3.45
N ARG A 299 -16.64 15.93 -2.58
CA ARG A 299 -16.12 16.81 -1.51
C ARG A 299 -15.32 18.01 -2.03
N VAL A 300 -14.77 17.94 -3.24
CA VAL A 300 -14.01 19.03 -3.88
C VAL A 300 -14.92 19.87 -4.78
N ILE A 301 -15.86 19.22 -5.48
CA ILE A 301 -16.85 19.84 -6.38
C ILE A 301 -17.87 20.73 -5.62
N GLY A 302 -17.83 20.77 -4.29
CA GLY A 302 -18.65 21.67 -3.48
C GLY A 302 -20.12 21.22 -3.32
N ALA A 303 -20.42 19.97 -3.65
CA ALA A 303 -21.73 19.39 -3.34
C ALA A 303 -21.92 19.32 -1.81
N ASP A 304 -23.12 19.65 -1.34
CA ASP A 304 -23.41 19.95 0.07
C ASP A 304 -23.56 18.69 0.96
N TYR A 305 -22.58 17.78 0.85
CA TYR A 305 -22.44 16.55 1.64
C TYR A 305 -21.88 16.88 3.03
N GLY A 306 -22.56 17.79 3.74
CA GLY A 306 -22.19 18.38 5.03
C GLY A 306 -22.20 17.43 6.24
N LYS A 307 -22.37 16.12 6.02
CA LYS A 307 -22.16 15.07 7.02
C LYS A 307 -21.20 14.04 6.43
N SER A 308 -19.93 14.15 6.83
CA SER A 308 -18.90 13.16 6.49
C SER A 308 -19.33 11.79 7.00
N PHE A 309 -19.32 10.79 6.11
CA PHE A 309 -19.28 9.40 6.54
C PHE A 309 -17.95 9.18 7.28
N ASP A 310 -18.00 9.23 8.60
CA ASP A 310 -16.85 9.07 9.48
C ASP A 310 -16.94 7.70 10.16
N PHE A 311 -16.04 6.80 9.80
CA PHE A 311 -15.84 5.54 10.54
C PHE A 311 -15.31 5.86 11.94
N HIS A 312 -16.12 5.59 12.98
CA HIS A 312 -15.72 5.70 14.38
C HIS A 312 -15.22 4.37 14.95
N VAL A 313 -14.21 4.52 15.80
CA VAL A 313 -13.65 3.46 16.63
C VAL A 313 -14.52 3.35 17.90
N ASP A 314 -15.66 2.67 17.79
CA ASP A 314 -16.55 2.40 18.92
C ASP A 314 -16.02 1.26 19.80
N GLN A 315 -14.98 1.59 20.55
CA GLN A 315 -14.67 1.17 21.91
C GLN A 315 -13.40 1.90 22.30
N LYS A 316 -13.28 2.35 23.56
CA LYS A 316 -11.96 2.44 24.18
C LYS A 316 -11.56 1.00 24.51
N PRO A 317 -10.64 0.34 23.78
CA PRO A 317 -9.90 -0.72 24.42
C PRO A 317 -8.97 -0.05 25.46
N ASP A 318 -8.55 -0.77 26.49
CA ASP A 318 -7.73 -0.20 27.57
C ASP A 318 -6.24 -0.05 27.16
N PHE A 319 -6.04 0.56 25.98
CA PHE A 319 -4.78 0.83 25.34
C PHE A 319 -4.74 2.30 24.92
N SER A 320 -4.35 3.15 25.86
CA SER A 320 -3.94 4.53 25.64
C SER A 320 -2.61 4.59 24.85
N VAL A 321 -2.63 4.12 23.60
CA VAL A 321 -1.49 4.15 22.69
C VAL A 321 -1.85 4.89 21.39
N LEU A 322 -1.79 6.21 21.49
CA LEU A 322 -1.27 7.12 20.45
C LEU A 322 -1.44 6.68 18.99
N PHE A 323 -2.66 6.76 18.45
CA PHE A 323 -2.84 7.03 17.01
C PHE A 323 -2.53 8.49 16.69
N GLY A 324 -1.29 8.89 16.97
CA GLY A 324 -0.70 10.01 16.29
C GLY A 324 -0.43 9.56 14.86
N SER A 325 -1.11 10.16 13.88
CA SER A 325 -0.57 10.26 12.53
C SER A 325 0.65 11.18 12.59
N GLY A 326 1.74 10.67 13.18
CA GLY A 326 3.04 11.32 13.20
C GLY A 326 3.38 11.63 11.76
N GLY A 327 3.47 12.92 11.46
CA GLY A 327 3.33 13.42 10.09
C GLY A 327 4.24 12.65 9.13
N LEU A 328 3.64 12.13 8.05
CA LEU A 328 4.43 11.86 6.86
C LEU A 328 5.25 13.11 6.55
N PRO A 329 6.56 12.99 6.19
CA PRO A 329 7.17 14.05 5.40
C PRO A 329 6.25 14.29 4.21
N VAL A 330 5.77 15.53 4.10
CA VAL A 330 4.94 15.96 2.99
C VAL A 330 5.92 16.68 2.07
N PRO A 331 6.19 16.20 0.85
CA PRO A 331 7.17 16.83 -0.03
C PRO A 331 6.88 18.31 -0.18
N SER A 332 7.77 19.16 0.30
CA SER A 332 7.71 20.61 0.15
C SER A 332 7.93 20.93 -1.32
N TYR A 333 7.14 21.83 -1.90
CA TYR A 333 7.40 22.37 -3.22
C TYR A 333 8.09 23.72 -3.04
N ASP A 334 9.35 23.85 -3.46
CA ASP A 334 9.99 25.16 -3.49
C ASP A 334 9.45 25.91 -4.71
N GLN A 335 8.53 26.86 -4.47
CA GLN A 335 8.00 27.74 -5.51
C GLN A 335 9.07 28.55 -6.25
N LYS A 336 10.28 28.71 -5.68
CA LYS A 336 11.42 29.38 -6.33
C LYS A 336 12.27 28.47 -7.21
N GLN A 337 12.32 27.17 -6.92
CA GLN A 337 13.16 26.21 -7.66
C GLN A 337 12.35 25.29 -8.59
N GLY A 338 11.01 25.27 -8.45
CA GLY A 338 10.14 24.40 -9.22
C GLY A 338 10.27 22.91 -8.85
N GLN A 339 10.92 22.61 -7.71
CA GLN A 339 11.30 21.26 -7.30
C GLN A 339 10.59 20.83 -6.03
N TRP A 340 10.33 19.53 -5.94
CA TRP A 340 9.87 18.86 -4.73
C TRP A 340 11.07 18.41 -3.91
N TYR A 341 10.95 18.49 -2.58
CA TYR A 341 11.93 17.95 -1.63
C TYR A 341 11.23 17.42 -0.38
N GLU A 342 11.72 16.33 0.22
CA GLU A 342 11.34 16.01 1.60
C GLU A 342 12.14 16.91 2.56
N ASP A 343 11.46 17.49 3.56
CA ASP A 343 12.13 18.05 4.74
C ASP A 343 12.71 16.91 5.60
N PHE A 344 13.81 16.33 5.13
CA PHE A 344 14.66 15.44 5.91
C PHE A 344 16.12 15.88 5.80
N PRO A 345 16.77 16.31 6.91
CA PRO A 345 18.20 16.12 7.04
C PRO A 345 18.47 14.61 7.06
N PHE A 346 18.80 14.05 5.88
CA PHE A 346 19.27 12.68 5.75
C PHE A 346 20.48 12.47 6.66
N LYS A 347 20.28 11.69 7.71
CA LYS A 347 21.36 11.10 8.52
C LYS A 347 21.05 9.62 8.65
N PRO A 348 21.73 8.73 7.88
CA PRO A 348 21.60 7.30 8.08
C PRO A 348 22.01 7.02 9.52
N ARG A 349 21.05 6.58 10.34
CA ARG A 349 21.15 6.70 11.80
C ARG A 349 22.42 6.05 12.35
N ILE A 350 22.86 4.95 11.74
CA ILE A 350 24.15 4.31 11.99
C ILE A 350 24.64 3.67 10.69
N ILE A 351 25.73 4.18 10.12
CA ILE A 351 26.52 3.46 9.10
C ILE A 351 27.36 2.40 9.84
N PRO A 352 27.33 1.10 9.48
CA PRO A 352 28.17 0.10 10.12
C PRO A 352 29.65 0.35 9.79
N SER A 353 30.52 0.36 10.80
CA SER A 353 31.95 0.70 10.67
C SER A 353 32.78 -0.26 9.80
N HIS A 354 32.24 -1.43 9.45
CA HIS A 354 32.86 -2.40 8.56
C HIS A 354 32.52 -2.19 7.07
N ILE A 355 31.59 -1.30 6.75
CA ILE A 355 31.24 -0.99 5.35
C ILE A 355 32.30 -0.06 4.78
N SER A 356 32.95 -0.48 3.69
CA SER A 356 33.95 0.35 3.02
C SER A 356 33.32 1.62 2.45
N GLN A 357 34.08 2.72 2.39
CA GLN A 357 33.59 3.97 1.80
C GLN A 357 33.12 3.79 0.35
N ARG A 358 33.76 2.90 -0.41
CA ARG A 358 33.32 2.50 -1.75
C ARG A 358 31.94 1.85 -1.73
N ARG A 359 31.72 0.83 -0.89
CA ARG A 359 30.42 0.14 -0.81
C ARG A 359 29.32 1.06 -0.27
N LEU A 360 29.64 1.93 0.68
CA LEU A 360 28.72 2.97 1.15
C LEU A 360 28.34 3.91 0.00
N LYS A 361 29.32 4.38 -0.78
CA LYS A 361 29.08 5.23 -1.95
C LYS A 361 28.20 4.52 -2.98
N GLU A 362 28.52 3.27 -3.33
CA GLU A 362 27.70 2.44 -4.23
C GLU A 362 26.24 2.32 -3.74
N ILE A 363 26.01 2.08 -2.44
CA ILE A 363 24.66 2.02 -1.87
C ILE A 363 23.93 3.36 -1.99
N LEU A 364 24.58 4.48 -1.65
CA LEU A 364 23.99 5.83 -1.71
C LEU A 364 23.80 6.33 -3.16
N GLU A 365 24.59 5.84 -4.12
CA GLU A 365 24.44 6.17 -5.54
C GLU A 365 23.45 5.25 -6.26
N SER A 366 23.24 4.03 -5.76
CA SER A 366 22.17 3.11 -6.18
C SER A 366 20.79 3.48 -5.61
N GLU A 367 20.75 4.39 -4.64
CA GLU A 367 19.50 4.88 -4.05
C GLU A 367 18.64 5.53 -5.16
N PRO A 368 17.37 5.10 -5.36
CA PRO A 368 16.47 5.73 -6.32
C PRO A 368 16.41 7.23 -6.02
N ARG A 369 16.78 8.09 -6.98
CA ARG A 369 16.84 9.54 -6.73
C ARG A 369 15.45 10.09 -6.45
N TYR A 370 15.12 10.20 -5.16
CA TYR A 370 13.80 10.46 -4.59
C TYR A 370 13.04 11.67 -5.16
N LEU A 371 13.66 12.56 -5.94
CA LEU A 371 13.15 13.91 -6.23
C LEU A 371 13.19 14.32 -7.71
N LYS A 372 13.39 13.39 -8.67
CA LYS A 372 13.29 13.71 -10.11
C LYS A 372 12.07 13.04 -10.75
N PRO A 373 11.19 13.79 -11.44
CA PRO A 373 10.17 13.20 -12.31
C PRO A 373 10.81 12.33 -13.40
N VAL A 374 10.18 11.21 -13.72
CA VAL A 374 10.71 10.24 -14.72
C VAL A 374 10.82 10.86 -16.12
N SER A 375 10.07 11.93 -16.43
CA SER A 375 10.21 12.72 -17.66
C SER A 375 11.66 13.12 -17.95
N ASP A 376 12.41 13.48 -16.91
CA ASP A 376 13.79 13.98 -17.00
C ASP A 376 14.82 12.89 -17.33
N PHE A 377 14.41 11.62 -17.36
CA PHE A 377 15.26 10.47 -17.72
C PHE A 377 14.99 9.93 -19.14
N THR A 378 14.01 10.48 -19.86
CA THR A 378 13.66 10.03 -21.24
C THR A 378 14.41 10.80 -22.35
N SER A 379 15.51 11.48 -22.01
CA SER A 379 16.30 12.28 -22.96
C SER A 379 17.83 12.16 -22.78
N THR A 380 18.35 10.93 -22.89
CA THR A 380 19.74 10.61 -23.28
C THR A 380 19.78 9.23 -23.91
#